data_AF-U7PPC7-F1
#
_entry.id   AF-U7PPC7-F1
#
_cell.length_a   1.000
_cell.length_b   1.000
_cell.length_c   1.000
_cell.angle_alpha   90.00
_cell.angle_beta   90.00
_cell.angle_gamma   90.00
#
_symmetry.space_group_name_H-M   'P 1'
#
loop_
_entity.id
_entity.type
_entity.pdbx_description
1 polymer ?
#
loop_
_entity_poly.entity_id
_entity_poly.type
_entity_poly.pdbx_seq_one_letter_code
_entity_poly.pdbx_strand_id
1 'polypeptide(L)'
;MASLSAGLHHDQGKKDKGGAGYLNFAAIPRTYDGALRLLSLLPTNRDVTALFETPPTGKDGAPFDFNSLAIPEVVAWMARAGYSDIPKDLAPLKCIHIAGTKGKGSVSAFTTAILVEAAKTNGTTVGRIGTYLSPHVVSVRERIWLDGKPISRDLFTKYVFDMWARLSEAAAAADPSDPDPYGAHTKPFYFRFLTLLAFYVFLQQGVRSAVIECGIGGEYDATNILPASSITAAVVTRLGIDHVAMLGRTLEEIAWHKAAIKQCRPERAKWTEKLLSRCSVQEPQRKK
;
A
#
# COMPACT_ATOMS: atom_id res chain seq x y z
N MET A 1 15.70 14.24 6.84
CA MET A 1 14.58 13.85 7.72
C MET A 1 14.60 12.34 7.86
N ALA A 2 14.42 11.81 9.08
CA ALA A 2 14.29 10.36 9.26
C ALA A 2 13.10 9.86 8.44
N SER A 3 13.30 8.82 7.64
CA SER A 3 12.22 8.15 6.92
C SER A 3 12.26 6.65 7.22
N LEU A 4 11.11 5.98 7.22
CA LEU A 4 11.04 4.52 7.31
C LEU A 4 11.91 3.87 6.24
N SER A 5 11.93 4.47 5.05
CA SER A 5 12.73 3.97 3.93
C SER A 5 14.23 4.12 4.22
N ALA A 6 14.67 5.24 4.80
CA ALA A 6 16.08 5.44 5.20
C ALA A 6 16.53 4.48 6.31
N GLY A 7 15.63 4.16 7.26
CA GLY A 7 15.91 3.15 8.30
C GLY A 7 16.17 1.77 7.72
N LEU A 8 15.47 1.40 6.64
CA LEU A 8 15.64 0.11 5.95
C LEU A 8 16.95 0.02 5.16
N HIS A 9 17.36 1.12 4.52
CA HIS A 9 18.61 1.13 3.74
C HIS A 9 19.86 1.15 4.62
N HIS A 10 19.77 1.63 5.87
CA HIS A 10 20.91 1.61 6.79
C HIS A 10 21.25 0.20 7.29
N ASP A 11 20.27 -0.71 7.39
CA ASP A 11 20.48 -2.08 7.92
C ASP A 11 20.86 -3.10 6.83
N GLN A 12 20.41 -2.90 5.58
CA GLN A 12 20.89 -3.69 4.44
C GLN A 12 22.40 -3.50 4.16
N GLY A 13 23.02 -2.43 4.69
CA GLY A 13 24.47 -2.22 4.60
C GLY A 13 25.34 -3.27 5.33
N LYS A 14 24.75 -4.20 6.09
CA LYS A 14 25.49 -5.26 6.82
C LYS A 14 25.34 -6.68 6.27
N LYS A 15 24.41 -6.96 5.36
CA LYS A 15 24.26 -8.29 4.75
C LYS A 15 24.58 -8.17 3.25
N ASP A 16 25.64 -8.86 2.82
CA ASP A 16 26.18 -8.91 1.46
C ASP A 16 26.87 -7.64 0.93
N LYS A 17 28.05 -7.31 1.50
CA LYS A 17 29.06 -6.50 0.81
C LYS A 17 29.98 -7.34 -0.09
N GLY A 18 29.38 -8.22 -0.89
CA GLY A 18 30.00 -8.74 -2.10
C GLY A 18 29.71 -7.78 -3.26
N GLY A 19 30.46 -6.69 -3.36
CA GLY A 19 30.49 -5.83 -4.54
C GLY A 19 29.13 -5.41 -5.14
N ALA A 20 28.22 -4.87 -4.34
CA ALA A 20 27.00 -4.27 -4.88
C ALA A 20 27.36 -2.95 -5.60
N GLY A 21 27.79 -3.06 -6.85
CA GLY A 21 27.92 -1.92 -7.75
C GLY A 21 26.57 -1.25 -7.94
N TYR A 22 26.61 0.06 -8.25
CA TYR A 22 25.42 0.86 -8.53
C TYR A 22 24.49 0.18 -9.54
N LEU A 23 23.18 0.41 -9.41
CA LEU A 23 22.20 -0.19 -10.29
C LEU A 23 22.38 0.33 -11.72
N ASN A 24 22.91 -0.51 -12.62
CA ASN A 24 22.87 -0.20 -14.05
C ASN A 24 21.45 -0.45 -14.60
N PHE A 25 20.54 0.49 -14.35
CA PHE A 25 19.14 0.40 -14.75
C PHE A 25 18.96 0.22 -16.26
N ALA A 26 19.80 0.90 -17.07
CA ALA A 26 19.77 0.78 -18.53
C ALA A 26 20.14 -0.62 -19.02
N ALA A 27 20.92 -1.39 -18.25
CA ALA A 27 21.28 -2.76 -18.59
C ALA A 27 20.22 -3.80 -18.17
N ILE A 28 19.17 -3.41 -17.44
CA ILE A 28 18.09 -4.33 -17.07
C ILE A 28 17.15 -4.47 -18.28
N PRO A 29 16.99 -5.68 -18.85
CA PRO A 29 16.10 -5.87 -20.00
C PRO A 29 14.66 -5.48 -19.63
N ARG A 30 13.98 -4.73 -20.50
CA ARG A 30 12.56 -4.34 -20.35
C ARG A 30 11.61 -5.51 -20.60
N THR A 31 11.76 -6.55 -19.79
CA THR A 31 11.01 -7.80 -19.82
C THR A 31 10.31 -8.02 -18.48
N TYR A 32 9.39 -8.97 -18.42
CA TYR A 32 8.71 -9.31 -17.16
C TYR A 32 9.71 -9.72 -16.07
N ASP A 33 10.73 -10.51 -16.42
CA ASP A 33 11.78 -10.91 -15.46
C ASP A 33 12.65 -9.72 -15.03
N GLY A 34 12.90 -8.75 -15.91
CA GLY A 34 13.55 -7.49 -15.55
C GLY A 34 12.72 -6.68 -14.54
N ALA A 35 11.40 -6.62 -14.72
CA ALA A 35 10.50 -5.98 -13.77
C ALA A 35 10.49 -6.72 -12.41
N LEU A 36 10.49 -8.06 -12.41
CA LEU A 36 10.61 -8.84 -11.18
C LEU A 36 11.95 -8.61 -10.49
N ARG A 37 13.05 -8.52 -11.25
CA ARG A 37 14.37 -8.20 -10.71
C ARG A 37 14.37 -6.85 -10.00
N LEU A 38 13.81 -5.80 -10.60
CA LEU A 38 13.68 -4.49 -9.95
C LEU A 38 12.92 -4.57 -8.63
N LEU A 39 11.77 -5.25 -8.62
CA LEU A 39 10.96 -5.41 -7.42
C LEU A 39 11.68 -6.21 -6.32
N SER A 40 12.55 -7.16 -6.69
CA SER A 40 13.33 -7.95 -5.74
C SER A 40 14.41 -7.15 -5.00
N LEU A 41 14.79 -5.97 -5.50
CA LEU A 41 15.75 -5.07 -4.86
C LEU A 41 15.12 -4.26 -3.72
N LEU A 42 13.79 -4.21 -3.64
CA LEU A 42 13.08 -3.40 -2.66
C LEU A 42 13.03 -4.10 -1.30
N PRO A 43 13.19 -3.36 -0.17
CA PRO A 43 12.97 -3.92 1.16
C PRO A 43 11.58 -4.56 1.29
N THR A 44 11.52 -5.71 1.94
CA THR A 44 10.27 -6.49 2.07
C THR A 44 9.39 -5.94 3.19
N ASN A 45 8.12 -6.34 3.19
CA ASN A 45 7.21 -6.01 4.31
C ASN A 45 7.71 -6.55 5.64
N ARG A 46 8.41 -7.69 5.64
CA ARG A 46 8.97 -8.30 6.83
C ARG A 46 10.07 -7.42 7.43
N ASP A 47 10.93 -6.87 6.58
CA ASP A 47 12.00 -5.95 7.01
C ASP A 47 11.40 -4.71 7.67
N VAL A 48 10.30 -4.20 7.13
CA VAL A 48 9.58 -3.04 7.69
C VAL A 48 8.89 -3.38 9.00
N THR A 49 8.16 -4.50 9.07
CA THR A 49 7.44 -4.87 10.31
C THR A 49 8.39 -5.15 11.47
N ALA A 50 9.60 -5.63 11.19
CA ALA A 50 10.62 -5.86 12.22
C ALA A 50 11.06 -4.55 12.92
N LEU A 51 11.03 -3.41 12.22
CA LEU A 51 11.34 -2.10 12.83
C LEU A 51 10.36 -1.72 13.95
N PHE A 52 9.12 -2.20 13.89
CA PHE A 52 8.10 -1.94 14.92
C PHE A 52 8.22 -2.86 16.14
N GLU A 53 8.92 -3.98 16.02
CA GLU A 53 9.13 -4.90 17.16
C GLU A 53 10.19 -4.35 18.12
N THR A 54 11.21 -3.70 17.59
CA THR A 54 12.29 -3.05 18.36
C THR A 54 12.54 -1.63 17.86
N PRO A 55 11.62 -0.68 18.13
CA PRO A 55 11.76 0.69 17.67
C PRO A 55 12.98 1.36 18.34
N PRO A 56 13.78 2.13 17.59
CA PRO A 56 14.85 2.93 18.18
C PRO A 56 14.26 3.99 19.12
N THR A 57 15.03 4.42 20.11
CA THR A 57 14.61 5.50 21.01
C THR A 57 14.71 6.86 20.31
N GLY A 58 13.63 7.63 20.41
CA GLY A 58 13.54 9.02 20.01
C GLY A 58 14.39 9.93 20.90
N LYS A 59 14.47 11.21 20.51
CA LYS A 59 15.27 12.22 21.23
C LYS A 59 14.79 12.47 22.67
N ASP A 60 13.53 12.17 22.94
CA ASP A 60 12.85 12.26 24.22
C ASP A 60 12.94 10.96 25.05
N GLY A 61 13.63 9.94 24.55
CA GLY A 61 13.75 8.63 25.18
C GLY A 61 12.53 7.71 24.97
N ALA A 62 11.46 8.19 24.34
CA ALA A 62 10.32 7.37 23.98
C ALA A 62 10.63 6.52 22.72
N PRO A 63 9.99 5.35 22.54
CA PRO A 63 10.06 4.61 21.28
C PRO A 63 9.70 5.49 20.08
N PHE A 64 10.50 5.43 19.02
CA PHE A 64 10.25 6.21 17.80
C PHE A 64 8.93 5.79 17.15
N ASP A 65 8.02 6.74 16.97
CA ASP A 65 6.72 6.49 16.33
C ASP A 65 6.83 6.47 14.81
N PHE A 66 7.09 5.28 14.26
CA PHE A 66 7.08 5.04 12.82
C PHE A 66 5.72 5.33 12.16
N ASN A 67 4.59 5.21 12.89
CA ASN A 67 3.27 5.47 12.31
C ASN A 67 3.10 6.94 11.91
N SER A 68 3.70 7.88 12.66
CA SER A 68 3.67 9.32 12.36
C SER A 68 4.21 9.67 10.97
N LEU A 69 5.14 8.86 10.44
CA LEU A 69 5.75 9.07 9.13
C LEU A 69 5.02 8.37 7.99
N ALA A 70 4.07 7.47 8.29
CA ALA A 70 3.59 6.51 7.32
C ALA A 70 2.85 7.15 6.13
N ILE A 71 1.86 7.98 6.41
CA ILE A 71 1.08 8.68 5.38
C ILE A 71 1.88 9.81 4.71
N PRO A 72 2.58 10.69 5.45
CA PRO A 72 3.40 11.74 4.83
C PRO A 72 4.43 11.20 3.83
N GLU A 73 5.07 10.06 4.13
CA GLU A 73 6.01 9.45 3.19
C GLU A 73 5.34 8.95 1.92
N VAL A 74 4.18 8.31 2.02
CA VAL A 74 3.47 7.81 0.82
C VAL A 74 3.02 8.97 -0.06
N VAL A 75 2.55 10.07 0.55
CA VAL A 75 2.21 11.31 -0.18
C VAL A 75 3.46 11.88 -0.87
N ALA A 76 4.60 11.94 -0.18
CA ALA A 76 5.85 12.40 -0.79
C ALA A 76 6.30 11.49 -1.95
N TRP A 77 6.11 10.18 -1.83
CA TRP A 77 6.42 9.23 -2.90
C TRP A 77 5.49 9.38 -4.10
N MET A 78 4.18 9.62 -3.89
CA MET A 78 3.27 9.95 -4.99
C MET A 78 3.66 11.25 -5.69
N ALA A 79 4.05 12.28 -4.93
CA ALA A 79 4.54 13.54 -5.51
C ALA A 79 5.77 13.31 -6.40
N ARG A 80 6.73 12.50 -5.95
CA ARG A 80 7.89 12.07 -6.77
C ARG A 80 7.49 11.26 -8.01
N ALA A 81 6.38 10.53 -7.96
CA ALA A 81 5.84 9.82 -9.12
C ALA A 81 5.12 10.73 -10.14
N GLY A 82 4.96 12.02 -9.81
CA GLY A 82 4.28 13.03 -10.63
C GLY A 82 2.84 13.34 -10.23
N TYR A 83 2.42 12.94 -9.02
CA TYR A 83 1.07 13.17 -8.48
C TYR A 83 1.15 13.96 -7.17
N SER A 84 1.35 15.28 -7.29
CA SER A 84 1.59 16.17 -6.14
C SER A 84 0.32 16.68 -5.47
N ASP A 85 -0.84 16.56 -6.10
CA ASP A 85 -2.13 17.02 -5.56
C ASP A 85 -3.07 15.81 -5.41
N ILE A 86 -2.80 14.97 -4.40
CA ILE A 86 -3.53 13.72 -4.16
C ILE A 86 -5.06 13.89 -4.16
N PRO A 87 -5.64 14.92 -3.50
CA PRO A 87 -7.08 15.17 -3.57
C PRO A 87 -7.60 15.30 -5.00
N LYS A 88 -6.88 15.96 -5.89
CA LYS A 88 -7.23 16.12 -7.30
C LYS A 88 -6.88 14.89 -8.13
N ASP A 89 -5.68 14.37 -7.96
CA ASP A 89 -5.08 13.31 -8.78
C ASP A 89 -5.83 11.98 -8.63
N LEU A 90 -6.31 11.67 -7.41
CA LEU A 90 -7.04 10.43 -7.12
C LEU A 90 -8.56 10.58 -7.09
N ALA A 91 -9.11 11.81 -7.18
CA ALA A 91 -10.55 12.05 -7.25
C ALA A 91 -11.31 11.31 -8.39
N PRO A 92 -10.70 11.04 -9.57
CA PRO A 92 -11.37 10.28 -10.63
C PRO A 92 -11.71 8.83 -10.24
N LEU A 93 -10.99 8.25 -9.27
CA LEU A 93 -11.23 6.89 -8.80
C LEU A 93 -12.44 6.87 -7.84
N LYS A 94 -13.39 5.96 -8.08
CA LYS A 94 -14.52 5.67 -7.19
C LYS A 94 -14.22 4.42 -6.39
N CYS A 95 -13.73 4.62 -5.18
CA CYS A 95 -13.08 3.62 -4.36
C CYS A 95 -14.03 2.96 -3.36
N ILE A 96 -14.01 1.64 -3.35
CA ILE A 96 -14.44 0.82 -2.22
C ILE A 96 -13.17 0.44 -1.45
N HIS A 97 -12.97 1.04 -0.29
CA HIS A 97 -11.77 0.84 0.53
C HIS A 97 -12.05 -0.22 1.61
N ILE A 98 -11.22 -1.25 1.68
CA ILE A 98 -11.48 -2.46 2.47
C ILE A 98 -10.35 -2.69 3.46
N ALA A 99 -10.69 -2.66 4.75
CA ALA A 99 -9.82 -3.03 5.86
C ALA A 99 -10.38 -4.24 6.63
N GLY A 100 -9.63 -4.71 7.63
CA GLY A 100 -10.02 -5.84 8.47
C GLY A 100 -8.86 -6.79 8.77
N THR A 101 -9.11 -7.77 9.63
CA THR A 101 -8.12 -8.80 9.98
C THR A 101 -8.29 -10.00 9.06
N LYS A 102 -9.52 -10.50 8.88
CA LYS A 102 -9.83 -11.67 8.04
C LYS A 102 -10.94 -11.38 7.04
N GLY A 103 -10.81 -11.97 5.85
CA GLY A 103 -11.82 -11.90 4.79
C GLY A 103 -11.70 -10.70 3.84
N LYS A 104 -10.68 -9.84 4.01
CA LYS A 104 -10.41 -8.69 3.13
C LYS A 104 -10.36 -9.11 1.65
N GLY A 105 -9.38 -9.94 1.26
CA GLY A 105 -9.23 -10.42 -0.11
C GLY A 105 -10.48 -11.10 -0.69
N SER A 106 -11.22 -11.88 0.11
CA SER A 106 -12.48 -12.50 -0.34
C SER A 106 -13.56 -11.46 -0.63
N VAL A 107 -13.74 -10.47 0.26
CA VAL A 107 -14.68 -9.37 0.04
C VAL A 107 -14.25 -8.55 -1.16
N SER A 108 -12.95 -8.23 -1.30
CA SER A 108 -12.42 -7.51 -2.46
C SER A 108 -12.70 -8.25 -3.78
N ALA A 109 -12.51 -9.57 -3.81
CA ALA A 109 -12.78 -10.39 -4.99
C ALA A 109 -14.28 -10.44 -5.34
N PHE A 110 -15.16 -10.62 -4.35
CA PHE A 110 -16.61 -10.62 -4.56
C PHE A 110 -17.12 -9.26 -5.02
N THR A 111 -16.65 -8.17 -4.40
CA THR A 111 -16.98 -6.81 -4.83
C THR A 111 -16.52 -6.56 -6.25
N THR A 112 -15.31 -7.00 -6.61
CA THR A 112 -14.80 -6.90 -7.99
C THR A 112 -15.67 -7.66 -8.97
N ALA A 113 -16.06 -8.90 -8.66
CA ALA A 113 -16.91 -9.71 -9.53
C ALA A 113 -18.29 -9.06 -9.77
N ILE A 114 -18.91 -8.50 -8.72
CA ILE A 114 -20.18 -7.78 -8.82
C ILE A 114 -20.03 -6.54 -9.71
N LEU A 115 -18.96 -5.75 -9.53
CA LEU A 115 -18.72 -4.56 -10.35
C LEU A 115 -18.47 -4.92 -11.82
N VAL A 116 -17.70 -5.97 -12.09
CA VAL A 116 -17.46 -6.47 -13.45
C VAL A 116 -18.77 -6.91 -14.10
N GLU A 117 -19.65 -7.60 -13.37
CA GLU A 117 -20.97 -7.96 -13.90
C GLU A 117 -21.86 -6.74 -14.13
N ALA A 118 -21.88 -5.80 -13.18
CA ALA A 118 -22.64 -4.57 -13.30
C ALA A 118 -22.16 -3.69 -14.47
N ALA A 119 -20.87 -3.72 -14.83
CA ALA A 119 -20.34 -3.01 -15.98
C ALA A 119 -20.82 -3.58 -17.32
N LYS A 120 -21.28 -4.84 -17.39
CA LYS A 120 -21.86 -5.39 -18.61
C LYS A 120 -23.24 -4.81 -18.91
N THR A 121 -23.99 -4.42 -17.87
CA THR A 121 -25.37 -3.92 -17.99
C THR A 121 -25.47 -2.40 -17.86
N ASN A 122 -24.60 -1.77 -17.08
CA ASN A 122 -24.59 -0.33 -16.77
C ASN A 122 -23.32 0.39 -17.26
N GLY A 123 -22.78 -0.04 -18.41
CA GLY A 123 -21.37 0.15 -18.81
C GLY A 123 -20.73 1.52 -18.57
N THR A 124 -21.42 2.63 -18.83
CA THR A 124 -20.85 3.97 -18.68
C THR A 124 -20.74 4.42 -17.21
N THR A 125 -21.61 3.93 -16.32
CA THR A 125 -21.68 4.39 -14.93
C THR A 125 -20.60 3.73 -14.07
N VAL A 126 -20.36 2.44 -14.27
CA VAL A 126 -19.29 1.70 -13.55
C VAL A 126 -17.93 1.98 -14.18
N GLY A 127 -17.86 2.04 -15.51
CA GLY A 127 -16.60 2.18 -16.23
C GLY A 127 -15.65 1.02 -15.97
N ARG A 128 -14.35 1.26 -16.20
CA ARG A 128 -13.32 0.24 -16.03
C ARG A 128 -13.04 -0.04 -14.55
N ILE A 129 -12.80 -1.31 -14.20
CA ILE A 129 -12.62 -1.74 -12.81
C ILE A 129 -11.14 -2.02 -12.51
N GLY A 130 -10.63 -1.44 -11.43
CA GLY A 130 -9.32 -1.78 -10.86
C GLY A 130 -9.47 -2.46 -9.50
N THR A 131 -8.63 -3.45 -9.21
CA THR A 131 -8.61 -4.09 -7.88
C THR A 131 -7.17 -4.15 -7.37
N TYR A 132 -6.94 -3.65 -6.15
CA TYR A 132 -5.67 -3.79 -5.45
C TYR A 132 -5.82 -4.76 -4.28
N LEU A 133 -4.99 -5.80 -4.24
CA LEU A 133 -5.03 -6.91 -3.27
C LEU A 133 -3.66 -7.15 -2.64
N SER A 134 -3.64 -7.73 -1.44
CA SER A 134 -2.39 -8.24 -0.84
C SER A 134 -2.63 -9.33 0.21
N PRO A 135 -1.70 -10.29 0.41
CA PRO A 135 -0.54 -10.59 -0.44
C PRO A 135 -0.95 -11.27 -1.76
N HIS A 136 0.03 -11.59 -2.62
CA HIS A 136 -0.18 -12.49 -3.77
C HIS A 136 0.23 -13.91 -3.38
N VAL A 137 -0.29 -14.92 -4.10
CA VAL A 137 0.04 -16.34 -3.85
C VAL A 137 1.07 -16.85 -4.84
N VAL A 138 0.86 -16.67 -6.16
CA VAL A 138 1.73 -17.23 -7.20
C VAL A 138 2.48 -16.14 -7.96
N SER A 139 1.79 -15.06 -8.32
CA SER A 139 2.33 -14.00 -9.17
C SER A 139 2.01 -12.62 -8.59
N VAL A 140 3.01 -11.73 -8.54
CA VAL A 140 2.82 -10.33 -8.10
C VAL A 140 1.69 -9.60 -8.82
N ARG A 141 1.38 -9.98 -10.07
CA ARG A 141 0.26 -9.43 -10.84
C ARG A 141 -1.11 -9.67 -10.19
N GLU A 142 -1.24 -10.67 -9.33
CA GLU A 142 -2.46 -10.90 -8.54
C GLU A 142 -2.79 -9.72 -7.62
N ARG A 143 -1.82 -8.85 -7.32
CA ARG A 143 -2.07 -7.65 -6.52
C ARG A 143 -2.76 -6.55 -7.30
N ILE A 144 -2.70 -6.54 -8.64
CA ILE A 144 -3.27 -5.47 -9.47
C ILE A 144 -4.12 -6.12 -10.55
N TRP A 145 -5.43 -6.02 -10.42
CA TRP A 145 -6.36 -6.49 -11.45
C TRP A 145 -6.92 -5.34 -12.26
N LEU A 146 -7.19 -5.64 -13.53
CA LEU A 146 -7.99 -4.82 -14.43
C LEU A 146 -9.16 -5.69 -14.90
N ASP A 147 -10.38 -5.18 -14.72
CA ASP A 147 -11.61 -5.82 -15.16
C ASP A 147 -11.74 -7.28 -14.69
N GLY A 148 -11.41 -7.50 -13.40
CA GLY A 148 -11.53 -8.80 -12.73
C GLY A 148 -10.40 -9.79 -13.04
N LYS A 149 -9.35 -9.38 -13.76
CA LYS A 149 -8.22 -10.25 -14.11
C LYS A 149 -6.89 -9.62 -13.70
N PRO A 150 -5.90 -10.41 -13.25
CA PRO A 150 -4.55 -9.91 -13.04
C PRO A 150 -4.03 -9.17 -14.28
N ILE A 151 -3.41 -8.01 -14.07
CA ILE A 151 -2.80 -7.20 -15.14
C ILE A 151 -1.90 -8.05 -16.04
N SER A 152 -1.87 -7.77 -17.35
CA SER A 152 -1.02 -8.52 -18.29
C SER A 152 0.47 -8.35 -17.98
N ARG A 153 1.29 -9.31 -18.40
CA ARG A 153 2.75 -9.22 -18.21
C ARG A 153 3.33 -7.97 -18.87
N ASP A 154 2.87 -7.62 -20.06
CA ASP A 154 3.37 -6.46 -20.82
C ASP A 154 3.02 -5.14 -20.12
N LEU A 155 1.75 -4.98 -19.71
CA LEU A 155 1.34 -3.78 -18.97
C LEU A 155 2.03 -3.69 -17.62
N PHE A 156 2.14 -4.80 -16.89
CA PHE A 156 2.86 -4.83 -15.61
C PHE A 156 4.32 -4.41 -15.78
N THR A 157 5.01 -4.98 -16.78
CA THR A 157 6.40 -4.66 -17.11
C THR A 157 6.53 -3.17 -17.42
N LYS A 158 5.72 -2.66 -18.35
CA LYS A 158 5.70 -1.24 -18.71
C LYS A 158 5.59 -0.36 -17.47
N TYR A 159 4.56 -0.58 -16.65
CA TYR A 159 4.29 0.30 -15.51
C TYR A 159 5.30 0.18 -14.38
N VAL A 160 5.93 -0.98 -14.18
CA VAL A 160 7.06 -1.10 -13.23
C VAL A 160 8.24 -0.26 -13.69
N PHE A 161 8.63 -0.35 -14.96
CA PHE A 161 9.73 0.46 -15.50
C PHE A 161 9.41 1.95 -15.50
N ASP A 162 8.18 2.34 -15.89
CA ASP A 162 7.73 3.73 -15.87
C ASP A 162 7.74 4.31 -14.45
N MET A 163 7.21 3.58 -13.46
CA MET A 163 7.24 4.01 -12.05
C MET A 163 8.66 4.10 -11.52
N TRP A 164 9.51 3.11 -11.83
CA TRP A 164 10.91 3.13 -11.43
C TRP A 164 11.64 4.34 -12.00
N ALA A 165 11.47 4.63 -13.29
CA ALA A 165 12.08 5.78 -13.94
C ALA A 165 11.61 7.10 -13.31
N ARG A 166 10.30 7.30 -13.15
CA ARG A 166 9.72 8.51 -12.53
C ARG A 166 10.31 8.81 -11.15
N LEU A 167 10.35 7.80 -10.29
CA LEU A 167 10.92 7.95 -8.94
C LEU A 167 12.43 8.22 -8.96
N SER A 168 13.15 7.66 -9.94
CA SER A 168 14.60 7.87 -10.11
C SER A 168 14.91 9.26 -10.63
N GLU A 169 14.15 9.74 -11.61
CA GLU A 169 14.28 11.10 -12.18
C GLU A 169 13.98 12.15 -11.12
N ALA A 170 12.93 11.96 -10.32
CA ALA A 170 12.62 12.82 -9.19
C ALA A 170 13.73 12.80 -8.12
N ALA A 171 14.36 11.65 -7.88
CA ALA A 171 15.49 11.55 -6.95
C ALA A 171 16.74 12.27 -7.49
N ALA A 172 17.09 12.07 -8.75
CA ALA A 172 18.21 12.77 -9.41
C ALA A 172 18.02 14.30 -9.39
N ALA A 173 16.78 14.77 -9.57
CA ALA A 173 16.48 16.19 -9.50
C ALA A 173 16.56 16.74 -8.08
N ALA A 174 16.17 15.96 -7.07
CA ALA A 174 16.20 16.37 -5.67
C ALA A 174 17.60 16.33 -5.04
N ASP A 175 18.43 15.39 -5.47
CA ASP A 175 19.83 15.25 -5.06
C ASP A 175 20.71 14.88 -6.27
N PRO A 176 21.21 15.88 -7.01
CA PRO A 176 22.10 15.64 -8.15
C PRO A 176 23.45 15.01 -7.77
N SER A 177 23.78 14.93 -6.48
CA SER A 177 25.00 14.32 -5.97
C SER A 177 24.84 12.83 -5.65
N ASP A 178 23.61 12.30 -5.65
CA ASP A 178 23.36 10.87 -5.49
C ASP A 178 24.03 10.10 -6.64
N PRO A 179 24.99 9.20 -6.34
CA PRO A 179 25.71 8.46 -7.38
C PRO A 179 24.85 7.37 -8.05
N ASP A 180 23.68 7.03 -7.49
CA ASP A 180 22.77 6.03 -8.05
C ASP A 180 21.30 6.42 -7.85
N PRO A 181 20.83 7.46 -8.55
CA PRO A 181 19.44 7.90 -8.42
C PRO A 181 18.44 6.82 -8.88
N TYR A 182 18.90 5.82 -9.64
CA TYR A 182 18.10 4.67 -10.07
C TYR A 182 18.13 3.52 -9.07
N GLY A 183 18.94 3.58 -8.02
CA GLY A 183 19.06 2.57 -6.99
C GLY A 183 17.77 2.32 -6.23
N ALA A 184 17.73 1.20 -5.50
CA ALA A 184 16.59 0.84 -4.68
C ALA A 184 16.38 1.81 -3.51
N HIS A 185 17.41 2.53 -3.06
CA HIS A 185 17.31 3.51 -1.97
C HIS A 185 16.48 4.74 -2.30
N THR A 186 16.27 5.00 -3.60
CA THR A 186 15.40 6.07 -4.08
C THR A 186 13.97 5.58 -4.33
N LYS A 187 13.61 4.39 -3.85
CA LYS A 187 12.26 3.82 -3.96
C LYS A 187 11.69 3.54 -2.55
N PRO A 188 10.37 3.54 -2.39
CA PRO A 188 9.76 3.02 -1.18
C PRO A 188 9.92 1.50 -1.10
N PHE A 189 9.76 0.95 0.11
CA PHE A 189 9.72 -0.50 0.31
C PHE A 189 8.58 -1.17 -0.49
N TYR A 190 8.70 -2.48 -0.66
CA TYR A 190 7.94 -3.30 -1.60
C TYR A 190 6.42 -3.02 -1.63
N PHE A 191 5.74 -3.06 -0.48
CA PHE A 191 4.29 -2.84 -0.47
C PHE A 191 3.90 -1.41 -0.84
N ARG A 192 4.63 -0.41 -0.36
CA ARG A 192 4.39 0.98 -0.77
C ARG A 192 4.62 1.15 -2.26
N PHE A 193 5.71 0.60 -2.82
CA PHE A 193 5.95 0.64 -4.26
C PHE A 193 4.77 0.04 -5.03
N LEU A 194 4.27 -1.14 -4.64
CA LEU A 194 3.13 -1.76 -5.31
C LEU A 194 1.82 -0.99 -5.13
N THR A 195 1.61 -0.30 -4.00
CA THR A 195 0.45 0.57 -3.81
C THR A 195 0.51 1.76 -4.76
N LEU A 196 1.66 2.44 -4.87
CA LEU A 196 1.86 3.53 -5.83
C LEU A 196 1.68 3.04 -7.27
N LEU A 197 2.25 1.87 -7.58
CA LEU A 197 2.11 1.23 -8.89
C LEU A 197 0.65 0.94 -9.23
N ALA A 198 -0.14 0.44 -8.27
CA ALA A 198 -1.57 0.17 -8.48
C ALA A 198 -2.33 1.45 -8.82
N PHE A 199 -2.14 2.54 -8.05
CA PHE A 199 -2.76 3.82 -8.37
C PHE A 199 -2.31 4.35 -9.73
N TYR A 200 -1.02 4.28 -10.03
CA TYR A 200 -0.49 4.67 -11.33
C TYR A 200 -1.14 3.87 -12.47
N VAL A 201 -1.20 2.55 -12.37
CA VAL A 201 -1.87 1.68 -13.33
C VAL A 201 -3.32 2.11 -13.51
N PHE A 202 -4.07 2.32 -12.42
CA PHE A 202 -5.48 2.68 -12.48
C PHE A 202 -5.72 4.01 -13.20
N LEU A 203 -4.91 5.03 -12.90
CA LEU A 203 -4.97 6.32 -13.59
C LEU A 203 -4.62 6.17 -15.08
N GLN A 204 -3.53 5.47 -15.41
CA GLN A 204 -3.10 5.25 -16.80
C GLN A 204 -4.06 4.37 -17.60
N GLN A 205 -4.88 3.56 -16.94
CA GLN A 205 -5.83 2.64 -17.57
C GLN A 205 -7.27 3.18 -17.59
N GLY A 206 -7.50 4.40 -17.12
CA GLY A 206 -8.83 5.00 -17.06
C GLY A 206 -9.79 4.21 -16.16
N VAL A 207 -9.27 3.60 -15.09
CA VAL A 207 -10.09 2.96 -14.07
C VAL A 207 -11.01 3.99 -13.45
N ARG A 208 -12.30 3.66 -13.41
CA ARG A 208 -13.34 4.49 -12.79
C ARG A 208 -13.73 3.93 -11.44
N SER A 209 -13.99 2.64 -11.33
CA SER A 209 -14.32 1.97 -10.06
C SER A 209 -13.13 1.19 -9.55
N ALA A 210 -12.73 1.42 -8.31
CA ALA A 210 -11.57 0.77 -7.71
C ALA A 210 -11.93 0.05 -6.41
N VAL A 211 -11.49 -1.18 -6.26
CA VAL A 211 -11.58 -1.93 -5.00
C VAL A 211 -10.20 -2.00 -4.40
N ILE A 212 -10.00 -1.35 -3.26
CA ILE A 212 -8.68 -1.15 -2.66
C ILE A 212 -8.62 -1.87 -1.31
N GLU A 213 -7.79 -2.89 -1.21
CA GLU A 213 -7.53 -3.61 0.04
C GLU A 213 -6.35 -2.99 0.81
N CYS A 214 -6.56 -2.67 2.09
CA CYS A 214 -5.47 -2.34 3.01
C CYS A 214 -4.58 -3.55 3.26
N GLY A 215 -3.26 -3.33 3.31
CA GLY A 215 -2.31 -4.37 3.70
C GLY A 215 -2.38 -4.66 5.20
N ILE A 216 -2.06 -3.66 6.02
CA ILE A 216 -2.03 -3.78 7.49
C ILE A 216 -2.75 -2.59 8.12
N GLY A 217 -3.65 -2.88 9.07
CA GLY A 217 -4.39 -1.82 9.78
C GLY A 217 -5.39 -1.10 8.87
N GLY A 218 -5.24 0.22 8.78
CA GLY A 218 -6.08 1.15 8.03
C GLY A 218 -5.50 2.57 8.09
N GLU A 219 -5.42 3.17 9.29
CA GLU A 219 -4.98 4.57 9.52
C GLU A 219 -3.66 4.91 8.83
N TYR A 220 -2.65 4.08 9.05
CA TYR A 220 -1.28 4.28 8.56
C TYR A 220 -0.95 3.39 7.36
N ASP A 221 -1.96 2.70 6.80
CA ASP A 221 -1.76 1.87 5.62
C ASP A 221 -1.48 2.77 4.40
N ALA A 222 -0.59 2.32 3.51
CA ALA A 222 -0.23 3.08 2.33
C ALA A 222 -1.41 3.38 1.41
N THR A 223 -2.49 2.60 1.49
CA THR A 223 -3.73 2.84 0.72
C THR A 223 -4.57 3.98 1.28
N ASN A 224 -4.35 4.42 2.53
CA ASN A 224 -5.11 5.49 3.18
C ASN A 224 -4.64 6.91 2.79
N ILE A 225 -4.06 7.04 1.59
CA ILE A 225 -3.86 8.33 0.92
C ILE A 225 -5.04 8.71 0.02
N LEU A 226 -5.98 7.78 -0.25
CA LEU A 226 -7.17 8.04 -1.05
C LEU A 226 -7.92 9.25 -0.48
N PRO A 227 -8.30 10.27 -1.26
CA PRO A 227 -9.05 11.38 -0.70
C PRO A 227 -10.49 10.97 -0.38
N ALA A 228 -11.09 11.58 0.64
CA ALA A 228 -12.47 11.29 1.06
C ALA A 228 -13.49 11.38 -0.09
N SER A 229 -13.27 12.29 -1.06
CA SER A 229 -14.10 12.46 -2.26
C SER A 229 -14.06 11.27 -3.24
N SER A 230 -13.02 10.44 -3.17
CA SER A 230 -12.87 9.22 -3.97
C SER A 230 -13.57 8.02 -3.32
N ILE A 231 -13.71 8.00 -2.00
CA ILE A 231 -14.23 6.85 -1.25
C ILE A 231 -15.75 6.82 -1.32
N THR A 232 -16.31 5.90 -2.11
CA THR A 232 -17.77 5.67 -2.22
C THR A 232 -18.28 4.72 -1.15
N ALA A 233 -17.43 3.81 -0.67
CA ALA A 233 -17.74 2.94 0.46
C ALA A 233 -16.46 2.58 1.20
N ALA A 234 -16.55 2.56 2.53
CA ALA A 234 -15.53 1.99 3.39
C ALA A 234 -16.07 0.69 3.99
N VAL A 235 -15.26 -0.36 4.02
CA VAL A 235 -15.65 -1.68 4.51
C VAL A 235 -14.61 -2.17 5.50
N VAL A 236 -15.06 -2.50 6.72
CA VAL A 236 -14.22 -3.23 7.67
C VAL A 236 -14.81 -4.64 7.80
N THR A 237 -13.99 -5.62 7.41
CA THR A 237 -14.34 -7.05 7.50
C THR A 237 -14.19 -7.55 8.94
N ARG A 238 -13.94 -8.85 9.17
CA ARG A 238 -13.82 -9.36 10.54
C ARG A 238 -12.59 -8.77 11.23
N LEU A 239 -12.80 -8.26 12.44
CA LEU A 239 -11.71 -7.89 13.34
C LEU A 239 -11.20 -9.13 14.08
N GLY A 240 -9.95 -9.04 14.49
CA GLY A 240 -9.24 -10.04 15.27
C GLY A 240 -7.89 -9.45 15.67
N ILE A 241 -7.34 -9.95 16.77
CA ILE A 241 -6.03 -9.53 17.27
C ILE A 241 -4.97 -10.00 16.26
N ASP A 242 -4.27 -9.04 15.66
CA ASP A 242 -3.21 -9.26 14.68
C ASP A 242 -2.30 -8.02 14.63
N HIS A 243 -1.03 -8.20 14.25
CA HIS A 243 -0.02 -7.14 14.15
C HIS A 243 0.06 -6.21 15.38
N VAL A 244 0.10 -6.81 16.57
CA VAL A 244 0.03 -6.12 17.87
C VAL A 244 1.07 -4.99 18.02
N ALA A 245 2.29 -5.17 17.51
CA ALA A 245 3.34 -4.16 17.55
C ALA A 245 2.99 -2.88 16.76
N MET A 246 2.14 -2.99 15.75
CA MET A 246 1.81 -1.89 14.84
C MET A 246 0.41 -1.30 15.08
N LEU A 247 -0.54 -2.12 15.56
CA LEU A 247 -1.95 -1.77 15.68
C LEU A 247 -2.46 -1.63 17.12
N GLY A 248 -1.66 -2.04 18.11
CA GLY A 248 -2.07 -2.09 19.52
C GLY A 248 -2.42 -3.49 20.01
N ARG A 249 -2.57 -3.61 21.32
CA ARG A 249 -2.84 -4.86 22.06
C ARG A 249 -4.32 -5.12 22.26
N THR A 250 -5.16 -4.10 22.13
CA THR A 250 -6.60 -4.21 22.38
C THR A 250 -7.40 -4.26 21.09
N LEU A 251 -8.61 -4.82 21.18
CA LEU A 251 -9.51 -4.83 20.03
C LEU A 251 -9.97 -3.42 19.68
N GLU A 252 -10.06 -2.54 20.67
CA GLU A 252 -10.36 -1.11 20.57
C GLU A 252 -9.33 -0.38 19.71
N GLU A 253 -8.04 -0.57 19.99
CA GLU A 253 -6.93 0.02 19.21
C GLU A 253 -6.97 -0.49 17.76
N ILE A 254 -7.15 -1.80 17.57
CA ILE A 254 -7.24 -2.43 16.26
C ILE A 254 -8.47 -1.93 15.47
N ALA A 255 -9.62 -1.80 16.14
CA ALA A 255 -10.84 -1.28 15.56
C ALA A 255 -10.67 0.19 15.16
N TRP A 256 -10.02 1.00 16.00
CA TRP A 256 -9.74 2.41 15.73
C TRP A 256 -8.82 2.58 14.51
N HIS A 257 -7.76 1.77 14.41
CA HIS A 257 -6.88 1.75 13.24
C HIS A 257 -7.64 1.39 11.97
N LYS A 258 -8.52 0.40 12.02
CA LYS A 258 -9.24 -0.08 10.83
C LYS A 258 -10.42 0.82 10.46
N ALA A 259 -11.06 1.50 11.41
CA ALA A 259 -12.14 2.44 11.15
C ALA A 259 -11.67 3.70 10.39
N ALA A 260 -10.37 4.00 10.45
CA ALA A 260 -9.72 5.13 9.80
C ALA A 260 -10.00 5.31 8.31
N ILE A 261 -10.18 4.21 7.58
CA ILE A 261 -10.44 4.26 6.14
C ILE A 261 -11.74 5.01 5.81
N LYS A 262 -12.62 5.18 6.81
CA LYS A 262 -13.71 6.14 6.75
C LYS A 262 -13.19 7.50 7.20
N GLN A 263 -12.75 8.30 6.24
CA GLN A 263 -12.03 9.56 6.48
C GLN A 263 -12.86 10.70 7.11
N CYS A 264 -14.15 10.49 7.38
CA CYS A 264 -14.95 11.43 8.14
C CYS A 264 -14.70 11.27 9.65
N ARG A 265 -13.82 12.13 10.22
CA ARG A 265 -13.39 12.08 11.64
C ARG A 265 -14.53 11.93 12.67
N PRO A 266 -15.63 12.71 12.63
CA PRO A 266 -16.71 12.52 13.61
C PRO A 266 -17.46 11.20 13.44
N GLU A 267 -17.51 10.65 12.22
CA GLU A 267 -18.11 9.34 11.99
C GLU A 267 -17.18 8.19 12.39
N ARG A 268 -15.85 8.40 12.38
CA ARG A 268 -14.86 7.39 12.75
C ARG A 268 -15.08 6.85 14.15
N ALA A 269 -15.24 7.72 15.16
CA ALA A 269 -15.46 7.29 16.55
C ALA A 269 -16.71 6.40 16.68
N LYS A 270 -17.83 6.84 16.10
CA LYS A 270 -19.08 6.06 16.03
C LYS A 270 -18.89 4.74 15.29
N TRP A 271 -18.06 4.74 14.25
CA TRP A 271 -17.75 3.53 13.49
C TRP A 271 -16.91 2.55 14.30
N THR A 272 -15.92 3.02 15.04
CA THR A 272 -15.13 2.19 15.97
C THR A 272 -16.03 1.52 17.01
N GLU A 273 -16.92 2.27 17.67
CA GLU A 273 -17.90 1.71 18.62
C GLU A 273 -18.82 0.66 17.95
N LYS A 274 -19.29 0.95 16.72
CA LYS A 274 -20.10 0.00 15.94
C LYS A 274 -19.33 -1.26 15.57
N LEU A 275 -18.03 -1.18 15.31
CA LEU A 275 -17.20 -2.34 15.03
C LEU A 275 -16.99 -3.18 16.29
N LEU A 276 -16.74 -2.53 17.42
CA LEU A 276 -16.56 -3.20 18.71
C LEU A 276 -17.82 -3.94 19.15
N SER A 277 -18.99 -3.32 19.05
CA SER A 277 -20.27 -3.98 19.39
C SER A 277 -20.60 -5.21 18.52
N ARG A 278 -20.03 -5.31 17.31
CA ARG A 278 -20.18 -6.47 16.41
C ARG A 278 -19.14 -7.56 16.65
N CYS A 279 -18.08 -7.25 17.37
CA CYS A 279 -17.12 -8.25 17.80
C CYS A 279 -17.61 -8.84 19.12
N SER A 280 -18.58 -9.74 19.03
CA SER A 280 -18.89 -10.62 20.15
C SER A 280 -17.60 -11.35 20.50
N VAL A 281 -17.02 -10.99 21.63
CA VAL A 281 -15.81 -11.59 22.19
C VAL A 281 -16.06 -13.09 22.29
N GLN A 282 -15.46 -13.85 21.38
CA GLN A 282 -15.04 -15.22 21.69
C GLN A 282 -13.90 -15.05 22.69
N GLU A 283 -14.24 -14.82 23.95
CA GLU A 283 -13.31 -15.01 25.03
C GLU A 283 -12.82 -16.45 24.89
N PRO A 284 -11.50 -16.69 24.83
CA PRO A 284 -11.03 -18.07 24.86
C PRO A 284 -11.61 -18.64 26.15
N GLN A 285 -12.48 -19.65 26.04
CA GLN A 285 -12.89 -20.41 27.20
C GLN A 285 -11.59 -20.79 27.91
N ARG A 286 -11.37 -20.20 29.09
CA ARG A 286 -10.34 -20.69 30.00
C ARG A 286 -10.65 -22.18 30.15
N LYS A 287 -9.83 -23.02 29.53
CA LYS A 287 -9.80 -24.44 29.84
C LYS A 287 -9.57 -24.48 31.36
N LYS A 288 -10.62 -24.89 32.07
CA LYS A 288 -10.57 -25.19 33.50
C LYS A 288 -9.53 -26.28 33.74
#